data_AF-A0A945V690-F1
#
_entry.id   AF-A0A945V690-F1
#
_cell.length_a   1.000
_cell.length_b   1.000
_cell.length_c   1.000
_cell.angle_alpha   90.00
_cell.angle_beta   90.00
_cell.angle_gamma   90.00
#
_symmetry.space_group_name_H-M   'P 1'
#
loop_
_entity.id
_entity.type
_entity.pdbx_description
1 polymer ?
#
loop_
_entity_poly.entity_id
_entity_poly.type
_entity_poly.pdbx_seq_one_letter_code
_entity_poly.pdbx_strand_id
1 'polypeptide(L)'
;CINITADINKRTDYLKQNYAHLILEPSTLAIQLNKLRSRHGNSGVDFWLDLISKGNWDEFIRDLLHKHYDASYSKSMQKNFHTFLQAPNYQLDTLSHDALSSTVEAILSNYSTI
;
A
#
# COMPACT_ATOMS: atom_id res chain seq x y z
N CYS A 1 14.68 2.74 14.12
CA CYS A 1 13.75 2.36 13.03
C CYS A 1 12.35 2.49 13.61
N ILE A 2 11.40 3.01 12.83
CA ILE A 2 9.96 3.04 13.18
C ILE A 2 9.19 2.37 12.04
N ASN A 3 8.07 1.73 12.37
CA ASN A 3 7.17 1.15 11.38
C ASN A 3 5.83 1.88 11.45
N ILE A 4 5.30 2.30 10.30
CA ILE A 4 3.99 2.96 10.21
C ILE A 4 3.08 2.07 9.38
N THR A 5 1.90 1.77 9.91
CA THR A 5 0.91 0.90 9.27
C THR A 5 -0.43 1.60 9.18
N ALA A 6 -1.26 1.19 8.22
CA ALA A 6 -2.63 1.67 8.07
C ALA A 6 -3.52 0.52 7.60
N ASP A 7 -4.79 0.53 8.01
CA ASP A 7 -5.76 -0.50 7.59
C ASP A 7 -5.86 -0.58 6.06
N ILE A 8 -6.00 -1.80 5.54
CA ILE A 8 -6.03 -2.04 4.10
C ILE A 8 -7.22 -1.32 3.42
N ASN A 9 -8.37 -1.20 4.09
CA ASN A 9 -9.52 -0.50 3.52
C ASN A 9 -9.24 1.01 3.46
N LYS A 10 -8.62 1.59 4.49
CA LYS A 10 -8.20 3.01 4.48
C LYS A 10 -7.21 3.30 3.37
N ARG A 11 -6.20 2.43 3.20
CA ARG A 11 -5.24 2.53 2.08
C ARG A 11 -5.94 2.44 0.73
N THR A 12 -6.91 1.55 0.59
CA THR A 12 -7.71 1.38 -0.64
C THR A 12 -8.52 2.63 -0.96
N ASP A 13 -9.28 3.15 0.01
CA ASP A 13 -10.08 4.36 -0.15
C ASP A 13 -9.22 5.57 -0.53
N TYR A 14 -8.09 5.74 0.15
CA TYR A 14 -7.14 6.79 -0.15
C TYR A 14 -6.62 6.71 -1.59
N LEU A 15 -6.25 5.51 -2.05
CA LEU A 15 -5.76 5.32 -3.41
C LEU A 15 -6.84 5.59 -4.46
N LYS A 16 -8.09 5.19 -4.21
CA LYS A 16 -9.20 5.50 -5.12
C LYS A 16 -9.41 6.99 -5.29
N GLN A 17 -9.29 7.76 -4.21
CA GLN A 17 -9.46 9.21 -4.23
C GLN A 17 -8.27 9.90 -4.91
N ASN A 18 -7.05 9.58 -4.49
CA ASN A 18 -5.84 10.29 -4.92
C ASN A 18 -5.31 9.82 -6.28
N TYR A 19 -5.70 8.63 -6.73
CA TYR A 19 -5.35 8.07 -8.04
C TYR A 19 -6.59 7.83 -8.91
N ALA A 20 -7.64 8.64 -8.73
CA ALA A 20 -8.88 8.55 -9.51
C ALA A 20 -8.63 8.56 -11.03
N HIS A 21 -7.60 9.27 -11.50
CA HIS A 21 -7.20 9.27 -12.92
C HIS A 21 -6.85 7.88 -13.48
N LEU A 22 -6.33 6.95 -12.66
CA LEU A 22 -6.06 5.56 -13.08
C LEU A 22 -7.33 4.72 -13.19
N ILE A 23 -8.37 5.09 -12.43
CA ILE A 23 -9.71 4.50 -12.50
C ILE A 23 -10.44 5.00 -13.74
N LEU A 24 -10.27 6.28 -14.07
CA LEU A 24 -10.87 6.90 -15.26
C LEU A 24 -10.22 6.43 -16.57
N GLU A 25 -8.97 5.95 -16.52
CA GLU A 25 -8.23 5.46 -17.69
C GLU A 25 -7.73 3.99 -17.52
N PRO A 26 -8.64 2.99 -17.43
CA PRO A 26 -8.27 1.60 -17.15
C PRO A 26 -7.31 0.96 -18.17
N SER A 27 -7.35 1.42 -19.42
CA SER A 27 -6.50 0.93 -20.51
C SER A 27 -5.01 1.21 -20.23
N THR A 28 -4.69 2.39 -19.73
CA THR A 28 -3.33 2.77 -19.35
C THR A 28 -2.84 1.94 -18.17
N LEU A 29 -3.69 1.70 -17.18
CA LEU A 29 -3.39 0.83 -16.04
C LEU A 29 -3.13 -0.61 -16.49
N ALA A 30 -3.94 -1.14 -17.41
CA ALA A 30 -3.75 -2.48 -17.96
C ALA A 30 -2.37 -2.67 -18.60
N ILE A 31 -1.86 -1.68 -19.34
CA ILE A 31 -0.50 -1.72 -19.92
C ILE A 31 0.56 -1.89 -18.82
N GLN A 32 0.42 -1.19 -17.69
CA GLN A 32 1.37 -1.32 -16.58
C GLN A 32 1.24 -2.68 -15.88
N LEU A 33 0.02 -3.17 -15.65
CA LEU A 33 -0.21 -4.46 -15.02
C LEU A 33 0.36 -5.63 -15.85
N ASN A 34 0.29 -5.55 -17.18
CA ASN A 34 0.87 -6.55 -18.06
C ASN A 34 2.39 -6.71 -17.89
N LYS A 35 3.11 -5.65 -17.49
CA LYS A 35 4.55 -5.72 -17.18
C LYS A 35 4.84 -6.56 -15.93
N LEU A 36 3.85 -6.79 -15.07
CA LEU A 36 3.98 -7.55 -13.85
C LEU A 36 3.82 -9.07 -14.05
N ARG A 37 3.51 -9.54 -15.27
CA ARG A 37 3.32 -10.97 -15.58
C ARG A 37 4.55 -11.82 -15.27
N SER A 38 5.77 -11.29 -15.43
CA SER A 38 7.01 -12.00 -15.09
C SER A 38 7.10 -12.34 -13.61
N ARG A 39 6.44 -11.57 -12.74
CA ARG A 39 6.48 -11.73 -11.30
C ARG A 39 5.26 -12.45 -10.74
N HIS A 40 4.07 -12.17 -11.27
CA HIS A 40 2.80 -12.69 -10.75
C HIS A 40 2.15 -13.74 -11.63
N GLY A 41 2.78 -14.09 -12.74
CA GLY A 41 2.24 -15.01 -13.74
C GLY A 41 1.10 -14.39 -14.56
N ASN A 42 0.67 -15.13 -15.58
CA ASN A 42 -0.46 -14.69 -16.40
C ASN A 42 -1.76 -14.66 -15.61
N SER A 43 -2.07 -15.74 -14.89
CA SER A 43 -3.31 -15.86 -14.12
C SER A 43 -3.51 -14.75 -13.09
N GLY A 44 -2.45 -14.34 -12.38
CA GLY A 44 -2.54 -13.27 -11.39
C GLY A 44 -2.85 -11.92 -12.02
N VAL A 45 -2.19 -11.61 -13.14
CA VAL A 45 -2.45 -10.35 -13.88
C VAL A 45 -3.81 -10.38 -14.55
N ASP A 46 -4.21 -11.51 -15.14
CA ASP A 46 -5.52 -11.67 -15.78
C ASP A 46 -6.67 -11.50 -14.77
N PHE A 47 -6.50 -12.02 -13.55
CA PHE A 47 -7.43 -11.79 -12.45
C PHE A 47 -7.60 -10.30 -12.13
N TRP A 48 -6.50 -9.54 -12.04
CA TRP A 48 -6.58 -8.10 -11.80
C TRP A 48 -7.25 -7.34 -12.95
N LEU A 49 -6.96 -7.71 -14.20
CA LEU A 49 -7.59 -7.12 -15.38
C LEU A 49 -9.10 -7.41 -15.41
N ASP A 50 -9.52 -8.63 -15.04
CA ASP A 50 -10.92 -9.01 -14.93
C ASP A 50 -11.66 -8.17 -13.87
N LEU A 51 -11.07 -8.00 -12.67
CA LEU A 51 -11.63 -7.14 -11.62
C LEU A 51 -11.80 -5.69 -12.10
N ILE A 52 -10.79 -5.14 -12.78
CA ILE A 52 -10.85 -3.79 -13.35
C ILE A 52 -11.98 -3.69 -14.38
N SER A 53 -12.12 -4.68 -15.28
CA SER A 53 -13.16 -4.69 -16.31
C SER A 53 -14.58 -4.71 -15.74
N LYS A 54 -14.74 -5.31 -14.55
CA LYS A 54 -16.01 -5.38 -13.81
C LYS A 54 -16.26 -4.18 -12.91
N GLY A 55 -15.30 -3.26 -12.80
CA GLY A 55 -15.35 -2.13 -11.88
C GLY A 55 -15.14 -2.50 -10.41
N ASN A 56 -14.61 -3.70 -10.12
CA ASN A 56 -14.33 -4.19 -8.77
C ASN A 56 -13.02 -3.58 -8.21
N TRP A 57 -12.99 -2.25 -8.15
CA TRP A 57 -11.78 -1.48 -7.80
C TRP A 57 -11.27 -1.77 -6.40
N ASP A 58 -12.16 -1.96 -5.43
CA ASP A 58 -11.75 -2.22 -4.05
C ASP A 58 -10.98 -3.53 -3.95
N GLU A 59 -11.49 -4.60 -4.55
CA GLU A 59 -10.85 -5.90 -4.56
C GLU A 59 -9.52 -5.87 -5.31
N PHE A 60 -9.50 -5.22 -6.49
CA PHE A 60 -8.28 -5.04 -7.26
C PHE A 60 -7.18 -4.33 -6.46
N ILE A 61 -7.51 -3.19 -5.83
CA ILE A 61 -6.53 -2.40 -5.08
C ILE A 61 -6.02 -3.16 -3.85
N ARG A 62 -6.92 -3.80 -3.09
CA ARG A 62 -6.53 -4.59 -1.91
C ARG A 62 -5.59 -5.73 -2.29
N ASP A 63 -5.92 -6.49 -3.33
CA ASP A 63 -5.14 -7.64 -3.77
C ASP A 63 -3.79 -7.22 -4.37
N LEU A 64 -3.77 -6.14 -5.16
CA LEU A 64 -2.53 -5.56 -5.69
C LEU A 64 -1.61 -5.05 -4.58
N LEU A 65 -2.15 -4.32 -3.60
CA LEU A 65 -1.38 -3.84 -2.44
C LEU A 65 -0.76 -5.02 -1.70
N HIS A 66 -1.55 -6.02 -1.36
CA HIS A 66 -1.08 -7.16 -0.58
C HIS A 66 -0.03 -7.99 -1.34
N LYS A 67 -0.34 -8.41 -2.56
CA LYS A 67 0.50 -9.36 -3.30
C LYS A 67 1.70 -8.71 -3.97
N HIS A 68 1.61 -7.45 -4.39
CA HIS A 68 2.70 -6.77 -5.07
C HIS A 68 3.47 -5.82 -4.15
N TYR A 69 2.82 -4.82 -3.58
CA TYR A 69 3.52 -3.74 -2.87
C TYR A 69 3.97 -4.17 -1.47
N ASP A 70 3.05 -4.64 -0.61
CA ASP A 70 3.34 -5.07 0.77
C ASP A 70 4.40 -6.19 0.77
N ALA A 71 4.28 -7.16 -0.14
CA ALA A 71 5.27 -8.23 -0.31
C ALA A 71 6.65 -7.70 -0.75
N SER A 72 6.71 -6.69 -1.62
CA SER A 72 7.98 -6.07 -2.04
C SER A 72 8.62 -5.28 -0.92
N TYR A 73 7.82 -4.45 -0.24
CA TYR A 73 8.29 -3.63 0.86
C TYR A 73 8.75 -4.47 2.02
N SER A 74 8.00 -5.51 2.43
CA SER A 74 8.43 -6.41 3.50
C SER A 74 9.79 -7.05 3.23
N LYS A 75 10.01 -7.58 2.01
CA LYS A 75 11.32 -8.13 1.61
C LYS A 75 12.43 -7.08 1.63
N SER A 76 12.16 -5.87 1.13
CA SER A 76 13.13 -4.77 1.14
C SER A 76 13.44 -4.30 2.57
N MET A 77 12.44 -4.20 3.43
CA MET A 77 12.58 -3.75 4.81
C MET A 77 13.41 -4.74 5.62
N GLN A 78 13.11 -6.05 5.51
CA GLN A 78 13.90 -7.10 6.18
C GLN A 78 15.36 -7.11 5.72
N LYS A 79 15.62 -6.83 4.43
CA LYS A 79 16.98 -6.79 3.88
C LYS A 79 17.77 -5.57 4.35
N ASN A 80 17.14 -4.39 4.40
CA ASN A 80 17.84 -3.11 4.57
C ASN A 80 17.78 -2.54 6.00
N PHE A 81 16.88 -3.05 6.85
CA PHE A 81 16.70 -2.57 8.23
C PHE A 81 16.82 -3.73 9.22
N HIS A 82 18.02 -3.96 9.74
CA HIS A 82 18.32 -5.12 10.61
C HIS A 82 17.49 -5.18 11.91
N THR A 83 17.01 -4.04 12.40
CA THR A 83 16.16 -3.95 13.59
C THR A 83 14.67 -3.75 13.26
N PHE A 84 14.26 -3.98 12.01
CA PHE A 84 12.87 -3.75 11.57
C PHE A 84 11.85 -4.53 12.41
N LEU A 85 12.12 -5.79 12.74
CA LEU A 85 11.23 -6.62 13.56
C LEU A 85 11.09 -6.11 15.00
N GLN A 86 11.98 -5.24 15.46
CA GLN A 86 11.98 -4.62 16.79
C GLN A 86 11.53 -3.15 16.73
N ALA A 87 11.25 -2.62 15.54
CA ALA A 87 10.85 -1.23 15.38
C ALA A 87 9.48 -1.00 16.05
N PRO A 88 9.32 0.08 16.83
CA PRO A 88 8.01 0.47 17.32
C PRO A 88 7.04 0.67 16.14
N ASN A 89 5.85 0.10 16.27
CA ASN A 89 4.80 0.20 15.27
C ASN A 89 3.80 1.29 15.67
N TYR A 90 3.48 2.15 14.72
CA TYR A 90 2.49 3.20 14.84
C TYR A 90 1.41 2.98 13.78
N GLN A 91 0.18 2.72 14.23
CA GLN A 91 -0.96 2.55 13.35
C GLN A 91 -1.61 3.91 13.09
N LEU A 92 -1.81 4.24 11.81
CA LEU A 92 -2.62 5.37 11.37
C LEU A 92 -4.09 4.95 11.29
N ASP A 93 -4.92 5.56 12.13
CA ASP A 93 -6.38 5.34 12.12
C ASP A 93 -7.05 5.90 10.87
N THR A 94 -6.51 7.00 10.35
CA THR A 94 -6.88 7.57 9.05
C THR A 94 -5.63 8.07 8.32
N LEU A 95 -5.76 8.29 7.01
CA LEU A 95 -4.71 8.87 6.18
C LEU A 95 -4.88 10.39 6.03
N SER A 96 -5.54 11.04 6.99
CA SER A 96 -5.70 12.49 7.03
C SER A 96 -4.42 13.18 7.51
N HIS A 97 -4.34 14.49 7.26
CA HIS A 97 -3.25 15.30 7.79
C HIS A 97 -3.22 15.28 9.33
N ASP A 98 -4.38 15.36 9.98
CA ASP A 98 -4.47 15.38 11.44
C ASP A 98 -3.98 14.08 12.07
N ALA A 99 -4.38 12.92 11.53
CA ALA A 99 -3.92 11.62 12.02
C ALA A 99 -2.41 11.44 11.83
N LEU A 100 -1.86 11.96 10.73
CA LEU A 100 -0.42 11.97 10.51
C LEU A 100 0.29 12.86 11.55
N SER A 101 -0.20 14.08 11.77
CA SER A 101 0.35 15.03 12.73
C SER A 101 0.34 14.47 14.16
N SER A 102 -0.79 13.94 14.63
CA SER A 102 -0.87 13.30 15.95
C SER A 102 0.08 12.10 16.09
N THR A 103 0.25 11.32 15.02
CA THR A 103 1.21 10.21 15.02
C THR A 103 2.65 10.68 15.09
N VAL A 104 2.99 11.77 14.40
CA VAL A 104 4.31 12.41 14.49
C VAL A 104 4.58 12.89 15.90
N GLU A 105 3.62 13.56 16.55
CA GLU A 105 3.75 14.00 17.94
C GLU A 105 3.99 12.81 18.89
N ALA A 106 3.23 11.71 18.72
CA ALA A 106 3.41 10.49 19.51
C ALA A 106 4.80 9.86 19.29
N ILE A 107 5.29 9.83 18.04
CA ILE A 107 6.65 9.39 17.72
C ILE A 107 7.67 10.28 18.43
N LEU A 108 7.59 11.60 18.26
CA LEU A 108 8.55 12.54 18.85
C LEU A 108 8.58 12.42 20.37
N SER A 109 7.43 12.32 21.05
CA SER A 109 7.39 12.14 22.50
C SER A 109 8.16 10.89 22.98
N ASN A 110 8.20 9.82 22.19
CA ASN A 110 8.93 8.59 22.52
C ASN A 110 10.45 8.69 22.25
N TYR A 111 10.90 9.70 21.51
CA TYR A 111 12.31 9.90 21.15
C TYR A 111 12.91 11.22 21.65
N SER A 112 12.11 12.15 22.17
CA SER A 112 12.54 13.44 22.74
C SER A 112 13.10 13.34 24.16
N THR A 113 13.39 12.13 24.65
CA THR A 113 14.13 11.92 25.90
C THR A 113 15.57 11.54 25.57
N ILE A 114 16.37 12.52 25.10
CA ILE A 114 17.84 12.46 25.04
C ILE A 114 18.36 13.82 25.50
#